data_AF-A0A816F1M8-F1
#
_entry.id   AF-A0A816F1M8-F1
#
_cell.length_a   1.000
_cell.length_b   1.000
_cell.length_c   1.000
_cell.angle_alpha   90.00
_cell.angle_beta   90.00
_cell.angle_gamma   90.00
#
_symmetry.space_group_name_H-M   'P 1'
#
loop_
_entity.id
_entity.type
_entity.pdbx_description
1 polymer ?
#
loop_
_entity_poly.entity_id
_entity_poly.type
_entity_poly.pdbx_seq_one_letter_code
_entity_poly.pdbx_strand_id
1 'polypeptide(L)'
;TDTKYPNSVDGRHVAVHLFEWKWTDIAAECERFLAPNGYSGVQVSPPNEHAHLPGRPWYERYQPVSYKLNSRSGTEEQFINMVNRCNTVGV
;
A
#
# COMPACT_ATOMS: atom_id res chain seq x y z
N THR A 1 -7.16 -17.16 14.82
CA THR A 1 -6.36 -16.79 13.65
C THR A 1 -4.90 -16.89 14.04
N ASP A 2 -4.11 -17.66 13.31
CA ASP A 2 -2.66 -17.72 13.55
C ASP A 2 -2.03 -16.47 12.93
N THR A 3 -1.46 -15.63 13.78
CA THR A 3 -0.95 -14.29 13.43
C THR A 3 0.36 -14.33 12.67
N LYS A 4 0.92 -15.52 12.43
CA LYS A 4 2.18 -15.71 11.72
C LYS A 4 2.02 -15.96 10.22
N TYR A 5 0.82 -16.26 9.73
CA TYR A 5 0.59 -16.48 8.29
C TYR A 5 0.31 -15.17 7.55
N PRO A 6 0.88 -15.01 6.34
CA PRO A 6 0.77 -13.76 5.57
C PRO A 6 -0.58 -13.55 4.86
N ASN A 7 -1.49 -14.53 4.91
CA ASN A 7 -2.80 -14.51 4.22
C ASN A 7 -2.69 -14.31 2.69
N SER A 8 -1.61 -14.80 2.08
CA SER A 8 -1.39 -14.75 0.64
C SER A 8 -2.15 -15.85 -0.11
N VAL A 9 -2.44 -15.63 -1.39
CA VAL A 9 -2.86 -16.70 -2.31
C VAL A 9 -1.78 -17.78 -2.39
N ASP A 10 -2.20 -19.05 -2.48
CA ASP A 10 -1.30 -20.21 -2.59
C ASP A 10 -0.30 -20.04 -3.75
N GLY A 11 0.95 -20.42 -3.51
CA GLY A 11 2.04 -20.31 -4.49
C GLY A 11 2.63 -18.91 -4.67
N ARG A 12 2.19 -17.91 -3.88
CA ARG A 12 2.79 -16.57 -3.84
C ARG A 12 3.43 -16.32 -2.46
N HIS A 13 4.68 -15.88 -2.44
CA HIS A 13 5.48 -15.83 -1.20
C HIS A 13 6.19 -14.49 -0.93
N VAL A 14 6.23 -13.59 -1.91
CA VAL A 14 7.01 -12.34 -1.82
C VAL A 14 6.08 -11.13 -1.72
N ALA A 15 6.17 -10.42 -0.61
CA ALA A 15 5.65 -9.07 -0.49
C ALA A 15 6.71 -8.06 -0.93
N VAL A 16 6.29 -6.97 -1.59
CA VAL A 16 7.18 -5.90 -2.03
C VAL A 16 6.86 -4.60 -1.30
N HIS A 17 7.90 -3.83 -0.94
CA HIS A 17 7.73 -2.50 -0.38
C HIS A 17 7.78 -1.46 -1.50
N LEU A 18 6.61 -0.95 -1.90
CA LEU A 18 6.49 0.14 -2.88
C LEU A 18 6.58 1.50 -2.17
N PHE A 19 7.80 1.83 -1.76
CA PHE A 19 8.10 2.98 -0.91
C PHE A 19 7.73 4.33 -1.55
N GLU A 20 6.88 5.10 -0.87
CA GLU A 20 6.36 6.43 -1.26
C GLU A 20 5.44 6.44 -2.50
N TRP A 21 4.98 5.28 -2.98
CA TRP A 21 4.07 5.21 -4.13
C TRP A 21 2.66 5.72 -3.81
N LYS A 22 1.96 6.23 -4.83
CA LYS A 22 0.54 6.63 -4.72
C LYS A 22 -0.38 5.42 -4.85
N TRP A 23 -1.57 5.51 -4.25
CA TRP A 23 -2.56 4.42 -4.28
C TRP A 23 -2.97 4.03 -5.70
N THR A 24 -3.13 5.01 -6.58
CA THR A 24 -3.48 4.77 -7.98
C THR A 24 -2.41 3.99 -8.74
N ASP A 25 -1.15 4.26 -8.43
CA ASP A 25 0.00 3.61 -9.09
C ASP A 25 0.17 2.18 -8.59
N ILE A 26 0.02 1.95 -7.27
CA ILE A 26 0.01 0.61 -6.69
C ILE A 26 -1.15 -0.22 -7.25
N ALA A 27 -2.35 0.34 -7.38
CA ALA A 27 -3.50 -0.36 -7.93
C ALA A 27 -3.24 -0.84 -9.37
N ALA A 28 -2.63 0.02 -10.20
CA ALA A 28 -2.22 -0.34 -11.56
C ALA A 28 -1.08 -1.38 -11.56
N GLU A 29 -0.13 -1.26 -10.64
CA GLU A 29 1.00 -2.18 -10.49
C GLU A 29 0.55 -3.59 -10.10
N CYS A 30 -0.43 -3.69 -9.19
CA CYS A 30 -1.07 -4.94 -8.80
C CYS A 30 -1.57 -5.72 -10.01
N GLU A 31 -2.29 -5.06 -10.92
CA GLU A 31 -2.90 -5.67 -12.10
C GLU A 31 -1.89 -5.94 -13.21
N ARG A 32 -1.03 -4.96 -13.52
CA ARG A 32 -0.18 -5.02 -14.73
C ARG A 32 1.12 -5.80 -14.52
N PHE A 33 1.58 -5.98 -13.28
CA PHE A 33 2.88 -6.57 -12.99
C PHE A 33 2.86 -7.55 -11.82
N LEU A 34 2.41 -7.15 -10.64
CA LEU A 34 2.57 -7.97 -9.42
C LEU A 34 1.80 -9.28 -9.50
N ALA A 35 0.53 -9.24 -9.92
CA ALA A 35 -0.27 -10.46 -10.07
C ALA A 35 0.30 -11.40 -11.15
N PRO A 36 0.59 -10.94 -12.39
CA PRO A 36 1.22 -11.79 -13.41
C PRO A 36 2.56 -12.39 -13.00
N ASN A 37 3.32 -11.73 -12.11
CA ASN A 37 4.64 -12.17 -11.66
C ASN A 37 4.63 -12.86 -10.28
N GLY A 38 3.45 -13.19 -9.73
CA GLY A 38 3.34 -14.03 -8.53
C GLY A 38 3.71 -13.36 -7.20
N TYR A 39 3.68 -12.03 -7.13
CA TYR A 39 3.84 -11.31 -5.86
C TYR A 39 2.60 -11.49 -4.97
N SER A 40 2.83 -11.59 -3.67
CA SER A 40 1.82 -11.98 -2.69
C SER A 40 1.22 -10.82 -1.88
N GLY A 41 1.78 -9.62 -2.02
CA GLY A 41 1.49 -8.52 -1.12
C GLY A 41 2.25 -7.24 -1.45
N VAL A 42 1.68 -6.12 -1.05
CA VAL A 42 2.37 -4.83 -1.04
C VAL A 42 2.42 -4.28 0.37
N GLN A 43 3.63 -3.96 0.86
CA GLN A 43 3.80 -3.08 2.00
C GLN A 43 3.74 -1.64 1.51
N VAL A 44 2.80 -0.86 2.04
CA VAL A 44 2.62 0.55 1.71
C VAL A 44 3.33 1.47 2.70
N SER A 45 3.65 2.69 2.28
CA SER A 45 4.01 3.77 3.21
C SER A 45 2.82 4.15 4.10
N PRO A 46 3.05 4.78 5.28
CA PRO A 46 1.98 5.14 6.20
C PRO A 46 0.83 5.88 5.50
N PRO A 47 -0.42 5.34 5.57
CA PRO A 47 -1.55 5.90 4.83
C PRO A 47 -2.28 7.00 5.60
N ASN A 48 -2.05 7.09 6.91
CA ASN A 48 -2.69 8.06 7.78
C ASN A 48 -2.12 9.48 7.60
N GLU A 49 -2.91 10.46 8.00
CA GLU A 49 -2.52 11.87 8.04
C GLU A 49 -1.27 12.07 8.92
N HIS A 50 -0.32 12.83 8.39
CA HIS A 50 1.00 13.06 8.99
C HIS A 50 1.44 14.51 8.82
N ALA A 51 2.47 14.91 9.56
CA ALA A 51 2.98 16.27 9.54
C ALA A 51 3.48 16.70 8.15
N HIS A 52 3.33 17.98 7.83
CA HIS A 52 3.90 18.58 6.62
C HIS A 52 5.17 19.34 6.96
N LEU A 53 6.33 18.76 6.63
CA LEU A 53 7.63 19.35 6.93
C LEU A 53 8.18 20.10 5.71
N PRO A 54 8.95 21.20 5.91
CA PRO A 54 9.67 21.84 4.81
C PRO A 54 10.54 20.84 4.04
N GLY A 55 10.55 20.94 2.70
CA GLY A 55 11.32 20.03 1.85
C GLY A 55 10.70 18.64 1.66
N ARG A 56 9.58 18.33 2.34
CA ARG A 56 8.80 17.10 2.16
C ARG A 56 9.63 15.80 2.28
N PRO A 57 10.47 15.65 3.31
CA PRO A 57 11.32 14.46 3.47
C PRO A 57 10.48 13.19 3.68
N TRP A 58 11.02 12.02 3.34
CA TRP A 58 10.30 10.75 3.45
C TRP A 58 9.85 10.43 4.88
N TYR A 59 10.66 10.82 5.87
CA TYR A 59 10.38 10.54 7.28
C TYR A 59 9.22 11.38 7.85
N GLU A 60 8.71 12.38 7.11
CA GLU A 60 7.52 13.14 7.56
C GLU A 60 6.30 12.23 7.75
N ARG A 61 6.22 11.13 6.98
CA ARG A 61 5.15 10.13 7.10
C ARG A 61 5.11 9.37 8.42
N TYR A 62 6.20 9.42 9.19
CA TYR A 62 6.32 8.75 10.49
C TYR A 62 6.05 9.69 11.66
N GLN A 63 5.45 10.86 11.39
CA GLN A 63 4.97 11.81 12.39
C GLN A 63 3.45 11.94 12.27
N PRO A 64 2.66 10.99 12.82
CA PRO A 64 1.21 10.97 12.70
C PRO A 64 0.56 12.22 13.29
N VAL A 65 -0.46 12.74 12.61
CA VAL A 65 -1.32 13.83 13.10
C VAL A 65 -2.71 13.29 13.45
N SER A 66 -3.24 12.38 12.64
CA SER A 66 -4.48 11.67 12.92
C SER A 66 -4.51 10.31 12.22
N TYR A 67 -5.59 9.56 12.41
CA TYR A 67 -5.84 8.28 11.73
C TYR A 67 -6.65 8.42 10.44
N LYS A 68 -6.94 9.64 9.98
CA LYS A 68 -7.62 9.84 8.69
C LYS A 68 -6.75 9.28 7.57
N LEU A 69 -7.35 8.53 6.65
CA LEU A 69 -6.68 8.00 5.46
C LEU A 69 -6.56 9.10 4.39
N ASN A 70 -5.71 10.08 4.67
CA ASN A 70 -5.44 11.17 3.75
C ASN A 70 -3.95 11.53 3.85
N SER A 71 -3.20 11.19 2.82
CA SER A 71 -1.75 11.33 2.78
C SER A 71 -1.27 11.79 1.40
N ARG A 72 0.03 12.02 1.24
CA ARG A 72 0.63 12.27 -0.08
C ARG A 72 0.37 11.17 -1.11
N SER A 73 0.11 9.94 -0.67
CA SER A 73 -0.21 8.82 -1.57
C SER A 73 -1.64 8.88 -2.12
N GLY A 74 -2.55 9.62 -1.48
CA GLY A 74 -3.93 9.77 -1.92
C GLY A 74 -4.96 9.80 -0.78
N THR A 75 -6.22 9.90 -1.18
CA THR A 75 -7.41 9.94 -0.30
C THR A 75 -7.85 8.54 0.14
N GLU A 76 -8.81 8.49 1.06
CA GLU A 76 -9.43 7.25 1.55
C GLU A 76 -10.10 6.47 0.40
N GLU A 77 -10.83 7.16 -0.48
CA GLU A 77 -11.47 6.55 -1.64
C GLU A 77 -10.44 5.86 -2.56
N GLN A 78 -9.30 6.53 -2.80
CA GLN A 78 -8.22 5.97 -3.60
C GLN A 78 -7.54 4.79 -2.89
N PHE A 79 -7.40 4.83 -1.56
CA PHE A 79 -6.87 3.72 -0.76
C PHE A 79 -7.80 2.50 -0.85
N ILE A 80 -9.11 2.68 -0.68
CA ILE A 80 -10.13 1.62 -0.83
C ILE A 80 -10.07 1.04 -2.24
N ASN A 81 -9.99 1.88 -3.27
CA ASN A 81 -9.89 1.42 -4.65
C ASN A 81 -8.65 0.56 -4.89
N MET A 82 -7.49 0.98 -4.38
CA MET A 82 -6.24 0.21 -4.45
C MET A 82 -6.38 -1.14 -3.77
N VAL A 83 -6.87 -1.17 -2.52
CA VAL A 83 -7.08 -2.41 -1.76
C VAL A 83 -8.00 -3.38 -2.51
N ASN A 84 -9.13 -2.88 -3.04
CA ASN A 84 -10.08 -3.71 -3.76
C ASN A 84 -9.49 -4.30 -5.05
N ARG A 85 -8.76 -3.49 -5.83
CA ARG A 85 -8.16 -3.93 -7.09
C ARG A 85 -7.03 -4.94 -6.87
N CYS A 86 -6.14 -4.69 -5.92
CA CYS A 86 -5.06 -5.62 -5.56
C CYS A 86 -5.63 -6.95 -5.05
N ASN A 87 -6.58 -6.92 -4.11
CA ASN A 87 -7.21 -8.14 -3.59
C ASN A 87 -7.92 -8.95 -4.69
N THR A 88 -8.58 -8.27 -5.65
CA THR A 88 -9.27 -8.93 -6.77
C THR A 88 -8.31 -9.74 -7.65
N VAL A 89 -7.03 -9.34 -7.75
CA VAL A 89 -5.98 -10.05 -8.50
C VAL A 89 -5.04 -10.88 -7.61
N GLY A 90 -5.39 -11.04 -6.33
CA GLY A 90 -4.66 -11.87 -5.36
C GLY A 90 -3.31 -11.31 -4.93
N VAL A 91 -3.15 -9.98 -4.95
CA VAL A 91 -1.98 -9.24 -4.45
C VAL A 91 -2.36 -8.49 -3.18
#